data_AF-A0A534C6W8-F1
#
_entry.id   AF-A0A534C6W8-F1
#
_cell.length_a   1.000
_cell.length_b   1.000
_cell.length_c   1.000
_cell.angle_alpha   90.00
_cell.angle_beta   90.00
_cell.angle_gamma   90.00
#
_symmetry.space_group_name_H-M   'P 1'
#
loop_
_entity.id
_entity.type
_entity.pdbx_description
1 polymer ?
#
loop_
_entity_poly.entity_id
_entity_poly.type
_entity_poly.pdbx_seq_one_letter_code
_entity_poly.pdbx_strand_id
1 'polypeptide(L)'
;MALSPLAGKPAPPEALIDPAHLEREYYSRRPDPAEPAQQITFGTSGHRGSPLARSFNEAHILAITQAICDYRRGRDITGPVYMGRDTHAVSGPAQRTALEVLAGNAIETVIQRGDGMTPTPAISRVILVHNRGRTDRLADGIVITPSHNPP
;
A
#
# COMPACT_ATOMS: atom_id res chain seq x y z
N MET A 1 -24.04 11.18 13.63
CA MET A 1 -23.90 11.23 12.16
C MET A 1 -25.28 11.39 11.57
N ALA A 2 -25.54 12.46 10.82
CA ALA A 2 -26.76 12.54 10.03
C ALA A 2 -26.68 11.45 8.95
N LEU A 3 -27.68 10.58 8.87
CA LEU A 3 -27.77 9.61 7.78
C LEU A 3 -27.92 10.38 6.46
N SER A 4 -27.05 10.10 5.50
CA SER A 4 -27.16 10.65 4.15
C SER A 4 -28.53 10.26 3.55
N PRO A 5 -29.22 11.18 2.85
CA PRO A 5 -30.46 10.84 2.14
C PRO A 5 -30.26 9.81 1.02
N LEU A 6 -29.00 9.52 0.67
CA LEU A 6 -28.60 8.51 -0.32
C LEU A 6 -28.10 7.20 0.31
N ALA A 7 -28.22 7.03 1.63
CA ALA A 7 -27.82 5.79 2.30
C ALA A 7 -28.57 4.58 1.70
N GLY A 8 -27.81 3.54 1.30
CA GLY A 8 -28.34 2.32 0.69
C GLY A 8 -28.79 2.45 -0.77
N LYS A 9 -28.62 3.63 -1.39
CA LYS A 9 -28.95 3.86 -2.80
C LYS A 9 -27.70 3.76 -3.68
N PRO A 10 -27.84 3.46 -4.99
CA PRO A 10 -26.73 3.55 -5.93
C PRO A 10 -26.07 4.93 -5.91
N ALA A 11 -24.74 4.98 -6.04
CA ALA A 11 -24.00 6.24 -6.08
C ALA A 11 -24.37 7.03 -7.34
N PRO A 12 -24.71 8.33 -7.22
CA PRO A 12 -24.97 9.16 -8.39
C PRO A 12 -23.65 9.52 -9.09
N PRO A 13 -23.66 9.87 -10.40
CA PRO A 13 -22.44 10.15 -11.16
C PRO A 13 -21.53 11.22 -10.53
N GLU A 14 -22.11 12.26 -9.93
CA GLU A 14 -21.39 13.36 -9.27
C GLU A 14 -20.62 12.95 -8.00
N ALA A 15 -20.90 11.77 -7.45
CA ALA A 15 -20.17 11.22 -6.31
C ALA A 15 -18.96 10.38 -6.72
N LEU A 16 -18.78 10.11 -8.02
CA LEU A 16 -17.69 9.28 -8.54
C LEU A 16 -16.41 10.10 -8.72
N ILE A 17 -15.28 9.50 -8.38
CA ILE A 17 -13.95 10.07 -8.65
C ILE A 17 -13.58 9.94 -10.13
N ASP A 18 -12.57 10.71 -10.57
CA ASP A 18 -11.79 10.42 -11.78
C ASP A 18 -10.52 9.63 -11.37
N PRO A 19 -10.46 8.30 -11.61
CA PRO A 19 -9.32 7.48 -11.21
C PRO A 19 -8.02 7.90 -11.92
N ALA A 20 -8.10 8.32 -13.18
CA ALA A 20 -6.93 8.74 -13.95
C ALA A 20 -6.37 10.06 -13.42
N HIS A 21 -7.23 10.99 -12.98
CA HIS A 21 -6.80 12.18 -12.26
C HIS A 21 -6.12 11.81 -10.94
N LEU A 22 -6.72 10.92 -10.16
CA LEU A 22 -6.15 10.51 -8.88
C LEU A 22 -4.76 9.88 -9.03
N GLU A 23 -4.58 9.03 -10.05
CA GLU A 23 -3.28 8.45 -10.40
C GLU A 23 -2.27 9.51 -10.86
N ARG A 24 -2.67 10.52 -11.66
CA ARG A 24 -1.76 11.63 -12.01
C ARG A 24 -1.29 12.38 -10.77
N GLU A 25 -2.19 12.67 -9.83
CA GLU A 25 -1.86 13.42 -8.63
C GLU A 25 -0.98 12.62 -7.65
N TYR A 26 -1.00 11.29 -7.71
CA TYR A 26 -0.09 10.44 -6.95
C TYR A 26 1.38 10.70 -7.31
N TYR A 27 1.66 10.90 -8.61
CA TYR A 27 3.00 11.19 -9.11
C TYR A 27 3.34 12.68 -9.13
N SER A 28 2.38 13.55 -9.46
CA SER A 28 2.64 14.99 -9.69
C SER A 28 2.81 15.78 -8.38
N ARG A 29 2.08 15.42 -7.32
CA ARG A 29 2.12 16.14 -6.05
C ARG A 29 3.20 15.58 -5.14
N ARG A 30 3.88 16.51 -4.46
CA ARG A 30 4.84 16.20 -3.41
C ARG A 30 4.31 16.66 -2.05
N PRO A 31 4.40 15.82 -1.00
CA PRO A 31 4.09 16.24 0.35
C PRO A 31 5.08 17.31 0.83
N ASP A 32 4.58 18.25 1.61
CA ASP A 32 5.38 19.18 2.40
C ASP A 32 5.64 18.55 3.78
N PRO A 33 6.89 18.20 4.13
CA PRO A 33 7.20 17.60 5.43
C PRO A 33 6.98 18.58 6.60
N ALA A 34 6.88 19.89 6.37
CA ALA A 34 6.55 20.86 7.40
C ALA A 34 5.05 20.88 7.74
N GLU A 35 4.18 20.31 6.90
CA GLU A 35 2.74 20.21 7.13
C GLU A 35 2.39 18.84 7.76
N PRO A 36 1.98 18.78 9.05
CA PRO A 36 1.68 17.53 9.72
C PRO A 36 0.65 16.65 9.00
N ALA A 37 -0.35 17.25 8.33
CA ALA A 37 -1.37 16.50 7.60
C ALA A 37 -0.84 15.74 6.37
N GLN A 38 0.36 16.11 5.89
CA GLN A 38 1.03 15.50 4.73
C GLN A 38 2.16 14.56 5.15
N GLN A 39 2.38 14.36 6.45
CA GLN A 39 3.42 13.46 6.95
C GLN A 39 2.95 12.00 6.94
N ILE A 40 3.92 11.09 6.92
CA ILE A 40 3.65 9.66 7.11
C ILE A 40 3.18 9.43 8.55
N THR A 41 1.94 8.98 8.68
CA THR A 41 1.42 8.37 9.91
C THR A 41 1.29 6.87 9.69
N PHE A 42 2.21 6.07 10.26
CA PHE A 42 2.22 4.62 10.10
C PHE A 42 1.80 3.92 11.39
N GLY A 43 0.50 3.64 11.52
CA GLY A 43 -0.10 3.08 12.74
C GLY A 43 -0.39 1.58 12.65
N THR A 44 -1.34 1.10 13.46
CA THR A 44 -1.77 -0.31 13.51
C THR A 44 -2.24 -0.86 12.17
N SER A 45 -2.78 0.02 11.31
CA SER A 45 -3.25 -0.32 9.95
C SER A 45 -2.37 0.26 8.85
N GLY A 46 -1.10 0.54 9.16
CA GLY A 46 -0.17 1.19 8.24
C GLY A 46 -0.48 2.68 8.03
N HIS A 47 -0.09 3.18 6.87
CA HIS A 47 -0.32 4.55 6.45
C HIS A 47 -1.45 4.62 5.41
N ARG A 48 -2.32 5.63 5.55
CA ARG A 48 -3.44 5.90 4.64
C ARG A 48 -3.52 7.39 4.36
N GLY A 49 -4.02 7.74 3.18
CA GLY A 49 -4.27 9.12 2.78
C GLY A 49 -4.85 9.17 1.38
N SER A 50 -4.74 10.34 0.75
CA SER A 50 -5.18 10.55 -0.62
C SER A 50 -4.13 11.38 -1.38
N PRO A 51 -3.87 11.06 -2.66
CA PRO A 51 -3.01 11.89 -3.50
C PRO A 51 -3.44 13.35 -3.55
N LEU A 52 -4.75 13.63 -3.61
CA LEU A 52 -5.29 14.99 -3.67
C LEU A 52 -4.97 15.80 -2.41
N ALA A 53 -4.94 15.14 -1.26
CA ALA A 53 -4.61 15.75 0.02
C ALA A 53 -3.10 15.80 0.31
N ARG A 54 -2.26 15.38 -0.64
CA ARG A 54 -0.80 15.25 -0.45
C ARG A 54 -0.40 14.34 0.72
N SER A 55 -1.26 13.39 1.07
CA SER A 55 -1.05 12.47 2.20
C SER A 55 -0.92 11.01 1.75
N PHE A 56 -0.88 10.75 0.44
CA PHE A 56 -0.59 9.44 -0.15
C PHE A 56 -0.13 9.64 -1.60
N ASN A 57 1.17 9.84 -1.77
CA ASN A 57 1.84 10.14 -3.04
C ASN A 57 3.11 9.31 -3.16
N GLU A 58 3.74 9.30 -4.32
CA GLU A 58 4.96 8.52 -4.60
C GLU A 58 6.02 8.64 -3.50
N ALA A 59 6.32 9.86 -3.06
CA ALA A 59 7.31 10.14 -2.01
C ALA A 59 7.03 9.38 -0.69
N HIS A 60 5.75 9.19 -0.33
CA HIS A 60 5.39 8.45 0.88
C HIS A 60 5.73 6.97 0.74
N ILE A 61 5.40 6.38 -0.42
CA ILE A 61 5.63 4.95 -0.65
C ILE A 61 7.12 4.68 -0.78
N LEU A 62 7.87 5.55 -1.48
CA LEU A 62 9.33 5.48 -1.53
C LEU A 62 9.94 5.42 -0.11
N ALA A 63 9.56 6.37 0.75
CA ALA A 63 10.09 6.46 2.10
C ALA A 63 9.66 5.28 2.99
N ILE A 64 8.39 4.88 2.95
CA ILE A 64 7.85 3.75 3.73
C ILE A 64 8.53 2.45 3.32
N THR A 65 8.62 2.16 2.01
CA THR A 65 9.23 0.93 1.53
C THR A 65 10.72 0.88 1.83
N GLN A 66 11.43 2.01 1.73
CA GLN A 66 12.84 2.06 2.12
C GLN A 66 13.01 1.79 3.61
N ALA A 67 12.17 2.40 4.47
CA ALA A 67 12.20 2.13 5.90
C ALA A 67 11.93 0.66 6.23
N ILE A 68 11.04 -0.01 5.50
CA ILE A 68 10.81 -1.46 5.62
C ILE A 68 12.07 -2.25 5.22
N CYS A 69 12.75 -1.88 4.13
CA CYS A 69 14.00 -2.52 3.71
C CYS A 69 15.09 -2.39 4.79
N ASP A 70 15.24 -1.20 5.35
CA ASP A 70 16.23 -0.91 6.39
C ASP A 70 15.92 -1.66 7.69
N TYR A 71 14.65 -1.71 8.09
CA TYR A 71 14.21 -2.51 9.23
C TYR A 71 14.50 -3.99 9.03
N ARG A 72 14.15 -4.55 7.87
CA ARG A 72 14.43 -5.95 7.54
C ARG A 72 15.92 -6.26 7.60
N ARG A 73 16.78 -5.37 7.07
CA ARG A 73 18.24 -5.49 7.15
C ARG A 73 18.73 -5.47 8.59
N GLY A 74 18.24 -4.54 9.42
CA GLY A 74 18.60 -4.44 10.83
C GLY A 74 18.07 -5.59 11.71
N ARG A 75 17.21 -6.46 11.16
CA ARG A 75 16.63 -7.62 11.85
C ARG A 75 17.03 -8.95 11.21
N ASP A 76 17.97 -8.95 10.26
CA ASP A 76 18.42 -10.13 9.52
C ASP A 76 17.27 -10.91 8.84
N ILE A 77 16.22 -10.21 8.38
CA ILE A 77 15.08 -10.82 7.68
C ILE A 77 15.42 -10.97 6.20
N THR A 78 15.81 -12.19 5.82
CA THR A 78 16.40 -12.53 4.51
C THR A 78 15.49 -13.36 3.59
N GLY A 79 14.28 -13.72 4.03
CA GLY A 79 13.30 -14.40 3.17
C GLY A 79 12.60 -13.47 2.19
N PRO A 80 11.60 -13.93 1.42
CA PRO A 80 10.90 -13.09 0.47
C PRO A 80 9.93 -12.10 1.15
N VAL A 81 9.53 -11.04 0.43
CA VAL A 81 8.34 -10.23 0.73
C VAL A 81 7.18 -10.75 -0.13
N TYR A 82 6.08 -11.17 0.49
CA TYR A 82 4.82 -11.35 -0.23
C TYR A 82 4.05 -10.04 -0.29
N MET A 83 3.86 -9.50 -1.49
CA MET A 83 3.18 -8.22 -1.67
C MET A 83 1.84 -8.40 -2.37
N GLY A 84 0.79 -7.91 -1.73
CA GLY A 84 -0.58 -7.90 -2.25
C GLY A 84 -1.14 -6.49 -2.35
N ARG A 85 -2.06 -6.27 -3.29
CA ARG A 85 -2.83 -5.03 -3.39
C ARG A 85 -4.31 -5.29 -3.56
N ASP A 86 -5.11 -4.30 -3.21
CA ASP A 86 -6.54 -4.28 -3.51
C ASP A 86 -6.86 -3.52 -4.81
N THR A 87 -8.15 -3.21 -4.99
CA THR A 87 -8.73 -2.57 -6.17
C THR A 87 -8.79 -1.05 -6.12
N HIS A 88 -8.25 -0.38 -5.11
CA HIS A 88 -8.26 1.10 -5.09
C HIS A 88 -7.41 1.66 -6.22
N ALA A 89 -7.81 2.81 -6.76
CA ALA A 89 -7.21 3.40 -7.96
C ALA A 89 -5.69 3.60 -7.82
N VAL A 90 -5.21 3.99 -6.64
CA VAL A 90 -3.79 4.23 -6.38
C VAL A 90 -3.04 3.06 -5.77
N SER A 91 -3.69 1.91 -5.57
CA SER A 91 -3.02 0.70 -5.09
C SER A 91 -2.07 0.11 -6.14
N GLY A 92 -2.41 0.21 -7.44
CA GLY A 92 -1.52 -0.16 -8.54
C GLY A 92 -0.25 0.70 -8.61
N PRO A 93 -0.39 2.04 -8.71
CA PRO A 93 0.74 2.98 -8.59
C PRO A 93 1.63 2.72 -7.38
N ALA A 94 1.04 2.60 -6.19
CA ALA A 94 1.80 2.32 -4.96
C ALA A 94 2.52 0.97 -5.00
N GLN A 95 1.94 -0.07 -5.61
CA GLN A 95 2.62 -1.35 -5.78
C GLN A 95 3.86 -1.23 -6.67
N ARG A 96 3.77 -0.50 -7.78
CA ARG A 96 4.90 -0.28 -8.69
C ARG A 96 6.04 0.45 -7.98
N THR A 97 5.75 1.55 -7.30
CA THR A 97 6.75 2.32 -6.53
C THR A 97 7.39 1.46 -5.43
N ALA A 98 6.61 0.66 -4.71
CA ALA A 98 7.17 -0.24 -3.70
C ALA A 98 8.07 -1.33 -4.31
N LEU A 99 7.69 -1.90 -5.46
CA LEU A 99 8.49 -2.91 -6.16
C LEU A 99 9.83 -2.35 -6.63
N GLU A 100 9.87 -1.11 -7.11
CA GLU A 100 11.13 -0.45 -7.52
C GLU A 100 12.11 -0.34 -6.35
N VAL A 101 11.63 0.08 -5.17
CA VAL A 101 12.47 0.18 -3.96
C VAL A 101 12.93 -1.19 -3.48
N LEU A 102 12.03 -2.18 -3.44
CA LEU A 102 12.39 -3.55 -3.03
C LEU A 102 13.42 -4.17 -3.97
N ALA A 103 13.23 -4.01 -5.28
CA ALA A 103 14.17 -4.48 -6.29
C ALA A 103 15.53 -3.76 -6.18
N GLY A 104 15.52 -2.44 -5.96
CA GLY A 104 16.74 -1.66 -5.72
C GLY A 104 17.51 -2.07 -4.46
N ASN A 105 16.82 -2.62 -3.46
CA ASN A 105 17.42 -3.22 -2.26
C ASN A 105 17.70 -4.72 -2.39
N ALA A 106 17.55 -5.31 -3.58
CA ALA A 106 17.74 -6.73 -3.87
C ALA A 106 16.89 -7.68 -3.01
N ILE A 107 15.66 -7.26 -2.66
CA ILE A 107 14.72 -8.07 -1.89
C ILE A 107 13.87 -8.92 -2.84
N GLU A 108 13.95 -10.25 -2.68
CA GLU A 108 13.06 -11.18 -3.39
C GLU A 108 11.60 -10.86 -3.03
N THR A 109 10.80 -10.51 -4.04
CA THR A 109 9.41 -10.10 -3.85
C THR A 109 8.49 -10.96 -4.71
N VAL A 110 7.45 -11.51 -4.09
CA VAL A 110 6.45 -12.35 -4.76
C VAL A 110 5.12 -11.59 -4.82
N ILE A 111 4.60 -11.44 -6.04
CA ILE A 111 3.31 -10.79 -6.32
C ILE A 111 2.37 -11.74 -7.05
N GLN A 112 1.07 -11.43 -7.01
CA GLN A 112 0.07 -12.16 -7.79
C GLN A 112 0.33 -12.04 -9.29
N ARG A 113 0.36 -13.18 -10.00
CA ARG A 113 0.56 -13.23 -11.45
C ARG A 113 -0.55 -12.47 -12.19
N GLY A 114 -0.18 -11.80 -13.27
CA GLY A 114 -1.13 -11.14 -14.19
C GLY A 114 -1.75 -9.87 -13.62
N ASP A 115 -0.99 -9.15 -12.77
CA ASP A 115 -1.45 -7.91 -12.12
C ASP A 115 -2.74 -8.09 -11.30
N GLY A 116 -2.88 -9.27 -10.66
CA GLY A 116 -4.08 -9.62 -9.91
C GLY A 116 -4.12 -9.02 -8.50
N MET A 117 -5.33 -8.96 -7.95
CA MET A 117 -5.58 -8.49 -6.58
C MET A 117 -5.30 -9.59 -5.55
N THR A 118 -4.92 -9.23 -4.33
CA THR A 118 -4.67 -10.19 -3.26
C THR A 118 -5.31 -9.74 -1.95
N PRO A 119 -6.29 -10.50 -1.42
CA PRO A 119 -6.87 -10.20 -0.11
C PRO A 119 -5.82 -10.24 1.00
N THR A 120 -5.93 -9.34 1.98
CA THR A 120 -5.11 -9.35 3.22
C THR A 120 -4.94 -10.74 3.85
N PRO A 121 -6.01 -11.56 4.03
CA PRO A 121 -5.83 -12.89 4.61
C PRO A 121 -5.03 -13.86 3.72
N ALA A 122 -4.99 -13.66 2.41
CA ALA A 122 -4.18 -14.49 1.52
C ALA A 122 -2.68 -14.22 1.72
N ILE A 123 -2.29 -12.94 1.93
CA ILE A 123 -0.91 -12.57 2.30
C ILE A 123 -0.53 -13.18 3.66
N SER A 124 -1.40 -13.03 4.67
CA SER A 124 -1.16 -13.67 5.97
C SER A 124 -0.99 -15.18 5.86
N ARG A 125 -1.88 -15.85 5.13
CA ARG A 125 -1.84 -17.30 4.92
C ARG A 125 -0.56 -17.75 4.22
N VAL A 126 -0.12 -17.07 3.16
CA VAL A 126 1.09 -17.49 2.43
C VAL A 126 2.35 -17.31 3.27
N ILE A 127 2.43 -16.26 4.09
CA ILE A 127 3.54 -16.06 5.05
C ILE A 127 3.56 -17.21 6.07
N LEU A 128 2.43 -17.53 6.68
CA LEU A 128 2.33 -18.62 7.66
C LEU A 128 2.69 -19.98 7.05
N VAL A 129 2.30 -20.22 5.79
CA VAL A 129 2.65 -21.46 5.08
C VAL A 129 4.15 -21.49 4.74
N HIS A 130 4.73 -20.38 4.25
CA HIS A 130 6.16 -20.29 3.94
C HIS A 130 7.01 -20.52 5.19
N ASN A 131 6.67 -19.87 6.29
CA ASN A 131 7.45 -19.90 7.53
C ASN A 131 7.27 -21.18 8.35
N ARG A 132 6.31 -22.04 8.00
CA ARG A 132 6.01 -23.25 8.77
C ARG A 132 7.23 -24.18 8.82
N GLY A 133 7.76 -24.37 10.03
CA GLY A 133 8.92 -25.25 10.27
C GLY A 133 10.26 -24.66 9.82
N ARG A 134 10.30 -23.40 9.37
CA ARG A 134 11.55 -22.70 9.03
C ARG A 134 12.06 -21.91 10.23
N THR A 135 13.38 -21.80 10.32
CA THR A 135 14.08 -20.97 11.32
C THR A 135 14.92 -19.87 10.68
N ASP A 136 15.20 -20.00 9.38
CA ASP A 136 15.94 -19.05 8.56
C ASP A 136 15.12 -18.64 7.33
N ARG A 137 15.54 -17.54 6.68
CA ARG A 137 14.91 -17.02 5.46
C ARG A 137 13.38 -16.92 5.56
N LEU A 138 12.91 -16.45 6.71
CA LEU A 138 11.49 -16.23 7.00
C LEU A 138 10.94 -15.14 6.08
N ALA A 139 9.77 -15.38 5.52
CA ALA A 139 9.03 -14.42 4.74
C ALA A 139 8.23 -13.46 5.64
N ASP A 140 7.97 -12.29 5.09
CA ASP A 140 7.01 -11.32 5.61
C ASP A 140 6.13 -10.82 4.44
N GLY A 141 5.41 -9.71 4.63
CA GLY A 141 4.62 -9.16 3.53
C GLY A 141 4.16 -7.73 3.70
N ILE A 142 3.73 -7.18 2.57
CA ILE A 142 3.18 -5.83 2.43
C ILE A 142 1.79 -5.94 1.82
N VAL A 143 0.81 -5.24 2.39
CA VAL A 143 -0.54 -5.16 1.83
C VAL A 143 -0.86 -3.71 1.50
N ILE A 144 -1.19 -3.45 0.24
CA ILE A 144 -1.53 -2.13 -0.27
C ILE A 144 -3.05 -2.03 -0.35
N THR A 145 -3.65 -1.50 0.71
CA THR A 145 -5.10 -1.32 0.81
C THR A 145 -5.44 -0.28 1.89
N PRO A 146 -6.34 0.67 1.62
CA PRO A 146 -6.94 1.49 2.65
C PRO A 146 -8.23 0.84 3.21
N SER A 147 -8.43 -0.47 2.99
CA SER A 147 -9.59 -1.28 3.40
C SER A 147 -10.90 -0.82 2.73
N HIS A 148 -11.78 -0.19 3.49
CA HIS A 148 -13.11 0.26 3.05
C HIS A 148 -13.19 1.78 2.99
N ASN A 149 -12.04 2.48 3.08
CA ASN A 149 -11.99 3.91 2.87
C ASN A 149 -12.57 4.25 1.48
N PRO A 150 -13.09 5.48 1.29
CA PRO A 150 -13.64 5.90 0.01
C PRO A 150 -12.62 5.80 -1.15
N PRO A 151 -13.12 5.70 -2.40
CA PRO A 151 -12.30 5.79 -3.61
C PRO A 151 -11.43 7.06 -3.67
#